data_AF-A0A370TTJ4-F1
#
_entry.id   AF-A0A370TTJ4-F1
#
_cell.length_a   1.000
_cell.length_b   1.000
_cell.length_c   1.000
_cell.angle_alpha   90.00
_cell.angle_beta   90.00
_cell.angle_gamma   90.00
#
_symmetry.space_group_name_H-M   'P 1'
#
loop_
_entity.id
_entity.type
_entity.pdbx_description
1 polymer ?
#
loop_
_entity_poly.entity_id
_entity_poly.type
_entity_poly.pdbx_seq_one_letter_code
_entity_poly.pdbx_strand_id
1 'polypeptide(L)'
;MSRKRLDVTTIPDVAHVAAVAGTWDYLIHDNCLRTGNSWFVLQAPPCGKPSPDAPPTMLSFSLQSLLIASAALIGSTAAIDAQLVGTWSTKSAKVITGPGFYNPVNDSFIEPSHTGISYSFTADGFYEEAYFRAVSNPTNPKCPLGVMQFQHGTVIQNPDNSLSLTPFAVDGRQLQSDPCASTSHATYTRYNQSESMQKWQVYVDPYTKLTRLDLYQFDGTPMNPMFLAYTPPVMLPTVTMNPTQAAATSGGKAKRSASPEEMAIPLNVNAEHIKRRIEKPSFVDRVDLNVLWWASVGMVIFGGTAYLL
;
A
#
# COMPACT_ATOMS: atom_id res chain seq x y z
N MET A 1 20.81 -34.30 51.89
CA MET A 1 20.57 -35.07 50.65
C MET A 1 20.78 -34.12 49.46
N SER A 2 22.04 -33.81 49.11
CA SER A 2 22.85 -34.48 48.08
C SER A 2 22.22 -34.45 46.67
N ARG A 3 22.64 -33.50 45.84
CA ARG A 3 22.67 -33.67 44.38
C ARG A 3 24.08 -33.36 43.89
N LYS A 4 24.64 -34.32 43.16
CA LYS A 4 26.01 -34.38 42.67
C LYS A 4 26.25 -33.31 41.60
N ARG A 5 27.34 -32.58 41.78
CA ARG A 5 28.03 -31.78 40.76
C ARG A 5 29.08 -32.70 40.13
N LEU A 6 29.15 -32.74 38.80
CA LEU A 6 30.29 -33.31 38.06
C LEU A 6 30.95 -32.16 37.30
N ASP A 7 32.18 -31.87 37.69
CA ASP A 7 33.15 -31.09 36.93
C ASP A 7 33.80 -31.97 35.86
N VAL A 8 34.05 -31.42 34.66
CA VAL A 8 35.28 -31.68 33.91
C VAL A 8 35.73 -30.38 33.22
N THR A 9 36.88 -29.95 33.69
CA THR A 9 37.83 -28.92 33.26
C THR A 9 38.47 -29.23 31.89
N THR A 10 38.66 -28.23 31.02
CA THR A 10 40.00 -27.70 30.62
C THR A 10 39.92 -26.57 29.58
N ILE A 11 40.48 -25.42 29.95
CA ILE A 11 40.96 -24.23 29.20
C ILE A 11 42.49 -24.25 29.47
N PRO A 12 43.44 -23.87 28.58
CA PRO A 12 43.73 -22.47 28.15
C PRO A 12 44.37 -22.34 26.74
N ASP A 13 44.66 -21.19 26.12
CA ASP A 13 44.57 -19.76 26.44
C ASP A 13 44.79 -18.92 25.15
N VAL A 14 44.22 -17.71 25.15
CA VAL A 14 44.81 -16.41 24.75
C VAL A 14 45.26 -16.18 23.30
N ALA A 15 44.59 -15.25 22.59
CA ALA A 15 45.05 -13.87 22.46
C ALA A 15 44.12 -13.00 21.58
N HIS A 16 43.68 -11.89 22.16
CA HIS A 16 43.05 -10.73 21.52
C HIS A 16 43.90 -10.10 20.42
N VAL A 17 43.28 -9.55 19.37
CA VAL A 17 43.40 -8.14 18.96
C VAL A 17 42.12 -7.70 18.23
N ALA A 18 41.67 -6.49 18.55
CA ALA A 18 40.44 -5.86 18.13
C ALA A 18 40.53 -5.09 16.79
N ALA A 19 39.33 -4.72 16.30
CA ALA A 19 39.03 -3.58 15.43
C ALA A 19 39.39 -3.79 13.92
N VAL A 20 38.72 -3.23 12.91
CA VAL A 20 37.87 -2.04 12.74
C VAL A 20 36.91 -2.31 11.57
N ALA A 21 35.79 -1.58 11.55
CA ALA A 21 34.83 -1.44 10.46
C ALA A 21 35.42 -1.25 9.05
N GLY A 22 34.67 -1.67 8.03
CA GLY A 22 34.93 -1.29 6.63
C GLY A 22 34.06 -2.02 5.61
N THR A 23 32.94 -1.40 5.26
CA THR A 23 32.32 -1.32 3.92
C THR A 23 32.88 -2.23 2.82
N TRP A 24 32.02 -3.13 2.31
CA TRP A 24 32.23 -3.77 1.01
C TRP A 24 31.74 -2.84 -0.11
N ASP A 25 32.65 -2.01 -0.62
CA ASP A 25 32.46 -1.31 -1.89
C ASP A 25 32.97 -2.22 -3.03
N TYR A 26 32.06 -2.69 -3.88
CA TYR A 26 32.41 -3.27 -5.17
C TYR A 26 32.61 -2.14 -6.18
N LEU A 27 33.86 -1.72 -6.37
CA LEU A 27 34.26 -0.85 -7.49
C LEU A 27 34.85 -1.69 -8.61
N ILE A 28 34.12 -1.79 -9.72
CA ILE A 28 34.65 -2.28 -11.00
C ILE A 28 35.43 -1.11 -11.62
N HIS A 29 36.75 -1.23 -11.65
CA HIS A 29 37.58 -0.46 -12.57
C HIS A 29 38.66 -1.40 -13.13
N ASP A 30 38.72 -1.46 -14.45
CA ASP A 30 39.83 -2.00 -15.24
C ASP A 30 40.19 -3.49 -15.01
N ASN A 31 39.28 -4.40 -15.39
CA ASN A 31 39.53 -5.78 -15.84
C ASN A 31 40.73 -6.56 -15.24
N CYS A 32 40.97 -6.49 -13.92
CA CYS A 32 41.98 -7.31 -13.23
C CYS A 32 41.40 -7.96 -11.97
N LEU A 33 41.43 -9.30 -11.92
CA LEU A 33 41.13 -10.09 -10.73
C LEU A 33 42.43 -10.45 -10.01
N ARG A 34 42.49 -10.20 -8.69
CA ARG A 34 43.61 -10.59 -7.82
C ARG A 34 43.17 -11.66 -6.83
N THR A 35 43.76 -12.86 -6.93
CA THR A 35 43.65 -13.90 -5.89
C THR A 35 45.06 -14.23 -5.38
N GLY A 36 45.41 -13.71 -4.20
CA GLY A 36 46.67 -14.00 -3.53
C GLY A 36 47.92 -13.41 -4.20
N ASN A 37 49.06 -14.10 -4.03
CA ASN A 37 50.41 -13.62 -4.37
C ASN A 37 50.92 -14.04 -5.76
N SER A 38 50.03 -14.30 -6.74
CA SER A 38 50.44 -14.63 -8.11
C SER A 38 49.61 -13.88 -9.15
N TRP A 39 50.26 -13.38 -10.20
CA TRP A 39 49.65 -12.69 -11.33
C TRP A 39 49.45 -13.66 -12.50
N PHE A 40 48.23 -13.78 -13.01
CA PHE A 40 47.94 -14.47 -14.28
C PHE A 40 47.69 -13.43 -15.38
N VAL A 41 48.44 -13.50 -16.48
CA VAL A 41 48.27 -12.65 -17.67
C VAL A 41 47.54 -13.46 -18.74
N LEU A 42 46.35 -13.02 -19.15
CA LEU A 42 45.71 -13.47 -20.40
C LEU A 42 46.29 -12.63 -21.56
N GLN A 43 46.78 -13.33 -22.59
CA GLN A 43 47.45 -12.78 -23.78
C GLN A 43 46.63 -11.68 -24.49
N ALA A 44 47.27 -10.52 -24.69
CA ALA A 44 46.97 -9.55 -25.74
C ALA A 44 48.31 -9.14 -26.41
N PRO A 45 48.33 -8.80 -27.72
CA PRO A 45 49.57 -8.48 -28.43
C PRO A 45 50.11 -7.08 -28.06
N PRO A 46 51.43 -6.83 -28.18
CA PRO A 46 52.03 -5.55 -27.77
C PRO A 46 51.84 -4.45 -28.83
N CYS A 47 51.55 -3.25 -28.36
CA CYS A 47 51.47 -2.03 -29.17
C CYS A 47 52.83 -1.64 -29.76
N GLY A 48 52.94 -1.65 -31.09
CA GLY A 48 54.05 -1.07 -31.84
C GLY A 48 53.85 0.43 -32.12
N LYS A 49 54.95 1.19 -32.19
CA LYS A 49 54.99 2.63 -32.53
C LYS A 49 54.36 2.92 -33.90
N PRO A 50 53.77 4.12 -34.12
CA PRO A 50 53.13 4.47 -35.39
C PRO A 50 54.19 4.82 -36.45
N SER A 51 54.14 4.14 -37.59
CA SER A 51 54.71 4.63 -38.86
C SER A 51 53.74 5.65 -39.46
N PRO A 52 54.20 6.77 -40.03
CA PRO A 52 53.39 7.55 -40.95
C PRO A 52 53.24 6.73 -42.24
N ASP A 53 52.22 7.03 -43.03
CA ASP A 53 51.96 6.43 -44.35
C ASP A 53 51.14 5.13 -44.35
N ALA A 54 49.87 5.24 -43.93
CA ALA A 54 48.81 4.35 -44.42
C ALA A 54 47.49 5.15 -44.59
N PRO A 55 46.75 4.96 -45.71
CA PRO A 55 45.51 5.67 -45.99
C PRO A 55 44.37 5.22 -45.06
N PRO A 56 43.37 6.08 -44.79
CA PRO A 56 42.34 5.79 -43.81
C PRO A 56 41.41 4.67 -44.31
N THR A 57 41.55 3.47 -43.75
CA THR A 57 40.53 2.43 -43.83
C THR A 57 39.30 2.88 -43.03
N MET A 58 38.26 3.31 -43.75
CA MET A 58 36.94 3.55 -43.18
C MET A 58 36.40 2.26 -42.55
N LEU A 59 36.35 2.22 -41.21
CA LEU A 59 35.56 1.24 -40.47
C LEU A 59 34.08 1.50 -40.76
N SER A 60 33.54 0.71 -41.69
CA SER A 60 32.10 0.61 -41.93
C SER A 60 31.45 -0.05 -40.72
N PHE A 61 31.00 0.75 -39.76
CA PHE A 61 30.11 0.27 -38.71
C PHE A 61 28.75 -0.01 -39.35
N SER A 62 28.46 -1.30 -39.60
CA SER A 62 27.17 -1.72 -40.12
C SER A 62 26.06 -1.27 -39.16
N LEU A 63 25.06 -0.54 -39.67
CA LEU A 63 23.90 -0.05 -38.92
C LEU A 63 23.03 -1.17 -38.30
N GLN A 64 23.35 -2.44 -38.52
CA GLN A 64 22.52 -3.57 -38.13
C GLN A 64 22.78 -4.04 -36.68
N SER A 65 23.88 -3.63 -36.07
CA SER A 65 24.24 -4.05 -34.70
C SER A 65 23.65 -3.17 -33.59
N LEU A 66 22.94 -2.07 -33.93
CA LEU A 66 22.39 -1.12 -32.95
C LEU A 66 20.90 -1.36 -32.61
N LEU A 67 20.27 -2.39 -33.18
CA LEU A 67 18.83 -2.66 -33.01
C LEU A 67 18.47 -3.71 -31.95
N ILE A 68 19.44 -4.33 -31.27
CA ILE A 68 19.16 -5.41 -30.28
C ILE A 68 19.24 -4.91 -28.82
N ALA A 69 19.68 -3.67 -28.57
CA ALA A 69 19.88 -3.16 -27.20
C ALA A 69 18.70 -2.33 -26.63
N SER A 70 17.57 -2.19 -27.33
CA SER A 70 16.47 -1.29 -26.94
C SER A 70 15.22 -1.98 -26.38
N ALA A 71 15.24 -3.30 -26.14
CA ALA A 71 14.04 -4.06 -25.76
C ALA A 71 13.92 -4.45 -24.27
N ALA A 72 14.75 -3.93 -23.36
CA ALA A 72 14.71 -4.32 -21.94
C ALA A 72 14.70 -3.12 -20.99
N LEU A 73 13.63 -2.34 -21.02
CA LEU A 73 13.22 -1.45 -19.92
C LEU A 73 11.72 -1.62 -19.67
N ILE A 74 11.28 -2.85 -19.48
CA ILE A 74 10.07 -3.11 -18.71
C ILE A 74 10.58 -3.25 -17.28
N GLY A 75 10.21 -2.32 -16.39
CA GLY A 75 10.47 -2.47 -14.97
C GLY A 75 9.91 -3.81 -14.54
N SER A 76 10.78 -4.75 -14.18
CA SER A 76 10.37 -6.05 -13.67
C SER A 76 9.76 -5.84 -12.29
N THR A 77 8.46 -5.57 -12.25
CA THR A 77 7.70 -5.73 -11.03
C THR A 77 7.72 -7.22 -10.68
N ALA A 78 8.10 -7.55 -9.45
CA ALA A 78 8.15 -8.94 -9.02
C ALA A 78 6.75 -9.55 -9.16
N ALA A 79 6.63 -10.58 -10.01
CA ALA A 79 5.39 -11.30 -10.16
C ALA A 79 5.05 -11.98 -8.83
N ILE A 80 3.89 -11.66 -8.27
CA ILE A 80 3.36 -12.31 -7.07
C ILE A 80 2.52 -13.53 -7.43
N ASP A 81 2.33 -14.45 -6.48
CA ASP A 81 1.49 -15.62 -6.67
C ASP A 81 0.07 -15.22 -7.11
N ALA A 82 -0.42 -15.86 -8.17
CA ALA A 82 -1.74 -15.60 -8.73
C ALA A 82 -2.89 -15.83 -7.73
N GLN A 83 -2.68 -16.68 -6.71
CA GLN A 83 -3.65 -16.90 -5.64
C GLN A 83 -3.81 -15.69 -4.72
N LEU A 84 -2.80 -14.84 -4.60
CA LEU A 84 -2.84 -13.63 -3.78
C LEU A 84 -3.52 -12.46 -4.49
N VAL A 85 -3.54 -12.48 -5.84
CA VAL A 85 -4.10 -11.42 -6.67
C VAL A 85 -5.60 -11.29 -6.47
N GLY A 86 -6.05 -10.10 -6.05
CA GLY A 86 -7.44 -9.82 -5.75
C GLY A 86 -7.60 -8.79 -4.64
N THR A 87 -8.83 -8.38 -4.39
CA THR A 87 -9.19 -7.56 -3.23
C THR A 87 -9.71 -8.46 -2.13
N TRP A 88 -9.07 -8.36 -0.97
CA TRP A 88 -9.38 -9.11 0.23
C TRP A 88 -9.95 -8.16 1.27
N SER A 89 -11.03 -8.56 1.93
CA SER A 89 -11.67 -7.77 2.97
C SER A 89 -12.08 -8.64 4.15
N THR A 90 -11.96 -8.09 5.35
CA THR A 90 -12.49 -8.73 6.57
C THR A 90 -14.01 -8.92 6.50
N LYS A 91 -14.55 -9.78 7.37
CA LYS A 91 -15.94 -10.29 7.37
C LYS A 91 -17.07 -9.27 7.04
N SER A 92 -16.96 -8.00 7.41
CA SER A 92 -18.00 -7.01 7.11
C SER A 92 -18.13 -6.72 5.61
N ALA A 93 -17.04 -6.92 4.84
CA ALA A 93 -16.92 -6.57 3.43
C ALA A 93 -17.34 -5.12 3.12
N LYS A 94 -17.29 -4.22 4.12
CA LYS A 94 -17.65 -2.81 3.97
C LYS A 94 -16.45 -1.92 3.72
N VAL A 95 -15.28 -2.31 4.24
CA VAL A 95 -14.02 -1.66 3.92
C VAL A 95 -13.46 -2.35 2.70
N ILE A 96 -13.37 -1.62 1.59
CA ILE A 96 -12.85 -2.09 0.30
C ILE A 96 -11.92 -1.01 -0.21
N THR A 97 -10.74 -1.40 -0.67
CA THR A 97 -9.78 -0.53 -1.35
C THR A 97 -10.37 0.13 -2.61
N GLY A 98 -9.77 1.22 -3.06
CA GLY A 98 -10.14 1.95 -4.26
C GLY A 98 -10.84 3.28 -3.99
N PRO A 99 -11.43 3.88 -5.03
CA PRO A 99 -12.04 5.22 -4.95
C PRO A 99 -13.26 5.30 -4.02
N GLY A 100 -13.79 4.16 -3.57
CA GLY A 100 -14.87 4.09 -2.58
C GLY A 100 -14.41 4.30 -1.13
N PHE A 101 -13.11 4.28 -0.87
CA PHE A 101 -12.52 4.46 0.47
C PHE A 101 -11.70 5.75 0.58
N TYR A 102 -10.89 6.04 -0.45
CA TYR A 102 -10.06 7.24 -0.49
C TYR A 102 -10.21 7.96 -1.85
N ASN A 103 -10.37 9.28 -1.80
CA ASN A 103 -10.44 10.10 -3.00
C ASN A 103 -9.19 11.00 -3.08
N PRO A 104 -8.30 10.80 -4.07
CA PRO A 104 -7.03 11.50 -4.16
C PRO A 104 -7.18 12.93 -4.72
N VAL A 105 -8.31 13.22 -5.38
CA VAL A 105 -8.57 14.53 -5.99
C VAL A 105 -8.96 15.55 -4.94
N ASN A 106 -9.78 15.15 -3.97
CA ASN A 106 -10.21 16.01 -2.86
C ASN A 106 -9.43 15.75 -1.56
N ASP A 107 -8.47 14.84 -1.57
CA ASP A 107 -7.63 14.45 -0.41
C ASP A 107 -8.49 14.13 0.82
N SER A 108 -9.48 13.25 0.64
CA SER A 108 -10.43 12.89 1.70
C SER A 108 -10.79 11.40 1.74
N PHE A 109 -11.17 10.95 2.93
CA PHE A 109 -11.70 9.60 3.16
C PHE A 109 -13.21 9.55 3.00
N ILE A 110 -13.70 8.39 2.56
CA ILE A 110 -15.12 8.07 2.52
C ILE A 110 -15.35 6.99 3.58
N GLU A 111 -16.04 7.35 4.65
CA GLU A 111 -16.24 6.45 5.80
C GLU A 111 -17.14 5.26 5.43
N PRO A 112 -16.65 4.02 5.57
CA PRO A 112 -17.47 2.84 5.39
C PRO A 112 -18.47 2.65 6.53
N SER A 113 -19.62 2.02 6.23
CA SER A 113 -20.65 1.75 7.25
C SER A 113 -20.20 0.86 8.42
N HIS A 114 -19.15 0.06 8.26
CA HIS A 114 -18.63 -0.85 9.29
C HIS A 114 -17.11 -0.90 9.25
N THR A 115 -16.50 -1.12 10.42
CA THR A 115 -15.07 -1.32 10.55
C THR A 115 -14.60 -2.58 9.83
N GLY A 116 -13.31 -2.58 9.48
CA GLY A 116 -12.69 -3.64 8.72
C GLY A 116 -11.31 -3.26 8.22
N ILE A 117 -10.66 -4.24 7.62
CA ILE A 117 -9.37 -4.11 6.95
C ILE A 117 -9.53 -4.71 5.56
N SER A 118 -8.90 -4.08 4.58
CA SER A 118 -8.83 -4.58 3.22
C SER A 118 -7.45 -4.38 2.63
N TYR A 119 -7.03 -5.37 1.86
CA TYR A 119 -5.83 -5.34 1.04
C TYR A 119 -6.20 -5.69 -0.38
N SER A 120 -5.60 -5.01 -1.34
CA SER A 120 -5.64 -5.41 -2.74
C SER A 120 -4.25 -5.66 -3.27
N PHE A 121 -4.09 -6.74 -4.03
CA PHE A 121 -2.83 -7.10 -4.66
C PHE A 121 -3.03 -7.25 -6.17
N THR A 122 -2.15 -6.63 -6.96
CA THR A 122 -2.07 -6.83 -8.42
C THR A 122 -1.01 -7.86 -8.77
N ALA A 123 -1.19 -8.53 -9.91
CA ALA A 123 -0.15 -9.38 -10.51
C ALA A 123 1.15 -8.60 -10.81
N ASP A 124 1.04 -7.30 -11.04
CA ASP A 124 2.15 -6.38 -11.30
C ASP A 124 2.88 -5.92 -10.02
N GLY A 125 2.71 -6.61 -8.89
CA GLY A 125 3.49 -6.32 -7.68
C GLY A 125 3.15 -4.98 -7.01
N PHE A 126 1.94 -4.45 -7.19
CA PHE A 126 1.42 -3.33 -6.40
C PHE A 126 0.39 -3.79 -5.38
N TYR A 127 0.34 -3.06 -4.27
CA TYR A 127 -0.66 -3.26 -3.25
C TYR A 127 -1.34 -1.95 -2.84
N GLU A 128 -2.53 -2.09 -2.29
CA GLU A 128 -3.25 -1.04 -1.61
C GLU A 128 -3.81 -1.58 -0.29
N GLU A 129 -3.75 -0.77 0.76
CA GLU A 129 -4.32 -1.06 2.07
C GLU A 129 -5.38 -0.02 2.44
N ALA A 130 -6.48 -0.52 3.01
CA ALA A 130 -7.57 0.29 3.54
C ALA A 130 -7.94 -0.22 4.93
N TYR A 131 -7.77 0.63 5.93
CA TYR A 131 -8.04 0.32 7.32
C TYR A 131 -9.11 1.23 7.86
N PHE A 132 -10.15 0.67 8.45
CA PHE A 132 -11.08 1.41 9.29
C PHE A 132 -11.29 0.67 10.60
N ARG A 133 -10.76 1.24 11.69
CA ARG A 133 -10.73 0.62 13.01
C ARG A 133 -11.33 1.55 14.05
N ALA A 134 -12.15 0.97 14.93
CA ALA A 134 -12.54 1.61 16.18
C ALA A 134 -11.56 1.15 17.26
N VAL A 135 -10.86 2.08 17.90
CA VAL A 135 -9.95 1.82 19.02
C VAL A 135 -10.68 2.16 20.31
N SER A 136 -10.84 1.17 21.17
CA SER A 136 -11.48 1.34 22.47
C SER A 136 -10.62 2.18 23.40
N ASN A 137 -11.23 3.14 24.09
CA ASN A 137 -10.60 3.89 25.17
C ASN A 137 -11.05 3.32 26.54
N PRO A 138 -10.24 2.50 27.22
CA PRO A 138 -10.65 1.88 28.49
C PRO A 138 -10.81 2.89 29.63
N THR A 139 -10.12 4.02 29.59
CA THR A 139 -10.24 5.09 30.58
C THR A 139 -11.55 5.84 30.43
N ASN A 140 -11.99 6.08 29.19
CA ASN A 140 -13.29 6.68 28.91
C ASN A 140 -14.04 5.92 27.79
N PRO A 141 -14.83 4.89 28.15
CA PRO A 141 -15.54 4.05 27.18
C PRO A 141 -16.57 4.78 26.32
N LYS A 142 -16.99 5.99 26.72
CA LYS A 142 -17.92 6.82 25.94
C LYS A 142 -17.27 7.47 24.72
N CYS A 143 -15.94 7.43 24.64
CA CYS A 143 -15.16 8.08 23.60
C CYS A 143 -14.23 7.09 22.88
N PRO A 144 -14.78 6.20 22.03
CA PRO A 144 -13.95 5.39 21.15
C PRO A 144 -13.26 6.28 20.11
N LEU A 145 -12.03 5.93 19.75
CA LEU A 145 -11.32 6.59 18.66
C LEU A 145 -11.65 5.89 17.34
N GLY A 146 -11.87 6.66 16.28
CA GLY A 146 -11.97 6.15 14.92
C GLY A 146 -10.67 6.40 14.19
N VAL A 147 -10.12 5.38 13.55
CA VAL A 147 -8.90 5.50 12.73
C VAL A 147 -9.19 4.95 11.34
N MET A 148 -9.07 5.81 10.34
CA MET A 148 -9.03 5.44 8.93
C MET A 148 -7.62 5.62 8.40
N GLN A 149 -7.07 4.61 7.72
CA GLN A 149 -5.75 4.69 7.10
C GLN A 149 -5.82 4.17 5.68
N PHE A 150 -5.17 4.89 4.78
CA PHE A 150 -4.98 4.54 3.39
C PHE A 150 -3.49 4.57 3.07
N GLN A 151 -3.02 3.55 2.38
CA GLN A 151 -1.67 3.50 1.86
C GLN A 151 -1.62 2.60 0.63
N HIS A 152 -0.69 2.87 -0.27
CA HIS A 152 -0.46 2.03 -1.44
C HIS A 152 1.00 2.09 -1.86
N GLY A 153 1.44 1.11 -2.63
CA GLY A 153 2.82 1.00 -3.06
C GLY A 153 3.13 -0.33 -3.71
N THR A 154 4.37 -0.79 -3.54
CA THR A 154 4.88 -2.02 -4.15
C THR A 154 4.96 -3.15 -3.14
N VAL A 155 4.58 -4.36 -3.55
CA VAL A 155 4.69 -5.59 -2.78
C VAL A 155 5.72 -6.51 -3.42
N ILE A 156 6.57 -7.11 -2.60
CA ILE A 156 7.51 -8.14 -3.01
C ILE A 156 7.19 -9.41 -2.23
N GLN A 157 6.96 -10.50 -2.94
CA GLN A 157 6.88 -11.83 -2.35
C GLN A 157 8.28 -12.41 -2.25
N ASN A 158 8.73 -12.66 -1.01
CA ASN A 158 10.04 -13.23 -0.75
C ASN A 158 10.02 -14.75 -0.91
N PRO A 159 11.18 -15.41 -1.14
CA PRO A 159 11.26 -16.86 -1.31
C PRO A 159 10.81 -17.69 -0.10
N ASP A 160 10.76 -17.09 1.09
CA ASP A 160 10.31 -17.69 2.34
C ASP A 160 8.79 -17.59 2.56
N ASN A 161 8.04 -17.13 1.55
CA ASN A 161 6.61 -16.80 1.62
C ASN A 161 6.26 -15.65 2.57
N SER A 162 7.22 -14.79 2.92
CA SER A 162 6.93 -13.50 3.52
C SER A 162 6.58 -12.46 2.43
N LEU A 163 5.84 -11.41 2.81
CA LEU A 163 5.53 -10.28 1.94
C LEU A 163 6.18 -9.02 2.50
N SER A 164 6.92 -8.30 1.67
CA SER A 164 7.46 -6.98 1.98
C SER A 164 6.62 -5.91 1.27
N LEU A 165 5.94 -5.06 2.04
CA LEU A 165 5.04 -4.01 1.56
C LEU A 165 5.74 -2.66 1.75
N THR A 166 6.08 -2.01 0.63
CA THR A 166 6.76 -0.72 0.63
C THR A 166 5.85 0.36 0.03
N PRO A 167 5.41 1.33 0.85
CA PRO A 167 4.48 2.35 0.37
C PRO A 167 5.16 3.46 -0.44
N PHE A 168 4.35 4.15 -1.24
CA PHE A 168 4.74 5.46 -1.76
C PHE A 168 4.68 6.49 -0.64
N ALA A 169 5.86 6.92 -0.19
CA ALA A 169 6.06 7.73 1.02
C ALA A 169 5.21 9.02 1.13
N VAL A 170 4.76 9.58 0.01
CA VAL A 170 4.01 10.85 -0.04
C VAL A 170 2.49 10.68 -0.09
N ASP A 171 2.00 9.46 -0.35
CA ASP A 171 0.59 9.23 -0.67
C ASP A 171 -0.23 8.69 0.50
N GLY A 172 0.39 8.04 1.48
CA GLY A 172 -0.35 7.49 2.60
C GLY A 172 -1.02 8.58 3.44
N ARG A 173 -2.21 8.28 3.94
CA ARG A 173 -3.09 9.18 4.70
C ARG A 173 -3.64 8.46 5.93
N GLN A 174 -3.86 9.23 6.97
CA GLN A 174 -4.53 8.77 8.19
C GLN A 174 -5.50 9.85 8.66
N LEU A 175 -6.73 9.45 8.94
CA LEU A 175 -7.74 10.25 9.60
C LEU A 175 -8.03 9.64 10.97
N GLN A 176 -7.86 10.44 12.02
CA GLN A 176 -8.15 10.04 13.39
C GLN A 176 -9.24 10.94 13.97
N SER A 177 -10.37 10.33 14.33
CA SER A 177 -11.47 11.01 15.02
C SER A 177 -11.42 10.69 16.51
N ASP A 178 -11.22 11.72 17.34
CA ASP A 178 -11.31 11.62 18.79
C ASP A 178 -12.46 12.47 19.31
N PRO A 179 -13.60 11.87 19.70
CA PRO A 179 -14.76 12.63 20.17
C PRO A 179 -14.53 13.31 21.53
N CYS A 180 -13.55 12.87 22.32
CA CYS A 180 -13.26 13.41 23.64
C CYS A 180 -12.18 14.50 23.64
N ALA A 181 -11.16 14.35 22.80
CA ALA A 181 -10.08 15.35 22.70
C ALA A 181 -10.45 16.53 21.79
N SER A 182 -11.26 16.27 20.75
CA SER A 182 -11.61 17.25 19.74
C SER A 182 -13.09 17.20 19.42
N THR A 183 -13.86 18.16 19.94
CA THR A 183 -15.32 18.18 19.83
C THR A 183 -15.85 18.38 18.41
N SER A 184 -15.04 18.94 17.50
CA SER A 184 -15.54 19.40 16.18
C SER A 184 -14.76 18.92 14.96
N HIS A 185 -13.54 18.40 15.11
CA HIS A 185 -12.68 18.08 13.97
C HIS A 185 -11.91 16.78 14.16
N ALA A 186 -11.79 16.00 13.10
CA ALA A 186 -10.87 14.87 13.03
C ALA A 186 -9.48 15.35 12.59
N THR A 187 -8.45 14.66 13.04
CA THR A 187 -7.05 14.94 12.71
C THR A 187 -6.67 14.20 11.44
N TYR A 188 -6.28 14.92 10.39
CA TYR A 188 -5.84 14.36 9.11
C TYR A 188 -4.32 14.52 8.96
N THR A 189 -3.60 13.42 8.83
CA THR A 189 -2.14 13.39 8.74
C THR A 189 -1.66 12.50 7.60
N ARG A 190 -0.41 12.69 7.20
CA ARG A 190 0.27 11.76 6.30
C ARG A 190 0.67 10.51 7.05
N TYR A 191 0.59 9.38 6.36
CA TYR A 191 0.96 8.08 6.86
C TYR A 191 2.01 7.46 5.93
N ASN A 192 3.02 6.84 6.51
CA ASN A 192 4.07 6.15 5.78
C ASN A 192 4.69 5.12 6.72
N GLN A 193 4.25 3.87 6.60
CA GLN A 193 4.78 2.74 7.34
C GLN A 193 4.96 1.57 6.38
N SER A 194 6.21 1.12 6.23
CA SER A 194 6.47 -0.15 5.56
C SER A 194 6.02 -1.30 6.43
N GLU A 195 5.31 -2.27 5.84
CA GLU A 195 4.83 -3.45 6.53
C GLU A 195 5.56 -4.69 6.04
N SER A 196 5.80 -5.65 6.93
CA SER A 196 6.33 -6.97 6.59
C SER A 196 5.40 -8.02 7.15
N MET A 197 4.91 -8.90 6.28
CA MET A 197 4.07 -10.03 6.65
C MET A 197 4.94 -11.28 6.66
N GLN A 198 5.12 -11.91 7.83
CA GLN A 198 6.02 -13.05 7.96
C GLN A 198 5.56 -14.25 7.12
N LYS A 199 4.25 -14.42 6.98
CA LYS A 199 3.64 -15.54 6.26
C LYS A 199 2.30 -15.10 5.70
N TRP A 200 1.90 -15.71 4.59
CA TRP A 200 0.54 -15.66 4.09
C TRP A 200 0.07 -17.06 3.67
N GLN A 201 -1.25 -17.25 3.60
CA GLN A 201 -1.85 -18.47 3.07
C GLN A 201 -3.23 -18.17 2.48
N VAL A 202 -3.51 -18.76 1.32
CA VAL A 202 -4.83 -18.70 0.66
C VAL A 202 -5.41 -20.11 0.62
N TYR A 203 -6.64 -20.26 1.08
CA TYR A 203 -7.36 -21.52 1.05
C TYR A 203 -8.87 -21.30 1.05
N VAL A 204 -9.65 -22.32 0.68
CA VAL A 204 -11.10 -22.29 0.82
C VAL A 204 -11.46 -22.67 2.24
N ASP A 205 -12.10 -21.76 2.98
CA ASP A 205 -12.50 -22.01 4.36
C ASP A 205 -13.52 -23.17 4.43
N PRO A 206 -13.24 -24.25 5.17
CA PRO A 206 -14.15 -25.38 5.28
C PRO A 206 -15.51 -25.00 5.90
N TYR A 207 -15.61 -23.92 6.67
CA TYR A 207 -16.87 -23.48 7.25
C TYR A 207 -17.65 -22.56 6.30
N THR A 208 -17.08 -21.41 5.93
CA THR A 208 -17.79 -20.43 5.09
C THR A 208 -17.85 -20.79 3.60
N LYS A 209 -17.02 -21.73 3.13
CA LYS A 209 -16.85 -22.09 1.71
C LYS A 209 -16.36 -20.93 0.83
N LEU A 210 -15.88 -19.85 1.44
CA LEU A 210 -15.31 -18.70 0.76
C LEU A 210 -13.79 -18.82 0.70
N THR A 211 -13.20 -18.27 -0.36
CA THR A 211 -11.74 -18.13 -0.44
C THR A 211 -11.28 -17.15 0.63
N ARG A 212 -10.39 -17.62 1.50
CA ARG A 212 -9.88 -16.91 2.66
C ARG A 212 -8.38 -16.69 2.52
N LEU A 213 -7.94 -15.48 2.86
CA LEU A 213 -6.56 -15.08 3.02
C LEU A 213 -6.29 -14.88 4.52
N ASP A 214 -5.30 -15.60 5.04
CA ASP A 214 -4.72 -15.32 6.34
C ASP A 214 -3.34 -14.69 6.14
N LEU A 215 -3.17 -13.49 6.68
CA LEU A 215 -1.89 -12.81 6.80
C LEU A 215 -1.38 -12.90 8.23
N TYR A 216 -0.06 -12.95 8.37
CA TYR A 216 0.63 -12.93 9.65
C TYR A 216 1.52 -11.69 9.69
N GLN A 217 1.42 -10.91 10.77
CA GLN A 217 2.23 -9.71 10.99
C GLN A 217 3.73 -10.06 11.07
N PHE A 218 4.57 -9.03 11.19
CA PHE A 218 6.03 -9.18 11.28
C PHE A 218 6.48 -10.05 12.47
N ASP A 219 5.69 -10.11 13.54
CA ASP A 219 5.92 -10.88 14.77
C ASP A 219 5.33 -12.31 14.70
N GLY A 220 4.68 -12.67 13.59
CA GLY A 220 3.98 -13.93 13.43
C GLY A 220 2.58 -13.95 14.04
N THR A 221 2.08 -12.83 14.59
CA THR A 221 0.71 -12.74 15.09
C THR A 221 -0.26 -12.77 13.91
N PRO A 222 -1.26 -13.68 13.90
CA PRO A 222 -2.25 -13.72 12.81
C PRO A 222 -3.08 -12.45 12.78
N MET A 223 -3.27 -11.90 11.58
CA MET A 223 -4.21 -10.81 11.33
C MET A 223 -5.65 -11.33 11.29
N ASN A 224 -6.60 -10.40 11.31
CA ASN A 224 -8.00 -10.72 11.10
C ASN A 224 -8.18 -11.43 9.75
N PRO A 225 -8.93 -12.54 9.70
CA PRO A 225 -9.11 -13.28 8.46
C PRO A 225 -9.83 -12.43 7.42
N MET A 226 -9.36 -12.51 6.19
CA MET A 226 -9.91 -11.78 5.06
C MET A 226 -10.47 -12.74 4.04
N PHE A 227 -11.49 -12.31 3.32
CA PHE A 227 -12.16 -13.09 2.28
C PHE A 227 -12.05 -12.35 0.95
N LEU A 228 -11.99 -13.11 -0.14
CA LEU A 228 -11.92 -12.56 -1.48
C LEU A 228 -13.21 -11.78 -1.78
N ALA A 229 -13.08 -10.48 -2.00
CA ALA A 229 -14.18 -9.57 -2.33
C ALA A 229 -14.29 -9.31 -3.83
N TYR A 230 -13.16 -9.12 -4.53
CA TYR A 230 -13.14 -8.83 -5.96
C TYR A 230 -11.96 -9.48 -6.69
N THR A 231 -12.24 -9.90 -7.93
CA THR A 231 -11.26 -10.32 -8.95
C THR A 231 -11.78 -9.82 -10.30
N PRO A 232 -11.12 -8.87 -11.00
CA PRO A 232 -9.82 -8.25 -10.71
C PRO A 232 -9.80 -7.37 -9.45
N PRO A 233 -8.61 -7.04 -8.91
CA PRO A 233 -8.49 -6.20 -7.71
C PRO A 233 -8.98 -4.77 -7.96
N VAL A 234 -9.64 -4.20 -6.96
CA VAL A 234 -10.12 -2.81 -6.93
C VAL A 234 -9.16 -1.96 -6.10
N MET A 235 -8.42 -1.07 -6.75
CA MET A 235 -7.48 -0.14 -6.11
C MET A 235 -7.39 1.16 -6.92
N LEU A 236 -6.81 2.20 -6.32
CA LEU A 236 -6.43 3.45 -6.98
C LEU A 236 -5.27 3.22 -7.97
N PRO A 237 -4.99 4.17 -8.88
CA PRO A 237 -3.88 4.04 -9.82
C PRO A 237 -2.54 3.78 -9.12
N THR A 238 -1.76 2.85 -9.64
CA THR A 238 -0.46 2.38 -9.10
C THR A 238 0.70 3.34 -9.35
N VAL A 239 0.42 4.65 -9.25
CA VAL A 239 1.38 5.74 -9.46
C VAL A 239 1.32 6.70 -8.29
N THR A 240 2.40 7.44 -8.04
CA THR A 240 2.41 8.49 -7.03
C THR A 240 1.34 9.55 -7.34
N MET A 241 0.36 9.71 -6.45
CA MET A 241 -0.81 10.58 -6.65
C MET A 241 -0.58 12.02 -6.17
N ASN A 242 0.18 12.22 -5.09
CA ASN A 242 0.42 13.52 -4.48
C ASN A 242 1.93 13.83 -4.37
N PRO A 243 2.63 14.09 -5.49
CA PRO A 243 4.06 14.39 -5.47
C PRO A 243 4.35 15.68 -4.69
N THR A 244 5.24 15.59 -3.71
CA THR A 244 5.82 16.78 -3.06
C THR A 244 7.14 17.14 -3.73
N GLN A 245 7.52 18.42 -3.74
CA GLN A 245 8.71 18.91 -4.45
C GLN A 245 10.02 18.20 -4.04
N ALA A 246 10.08 17.56 -2.87
CA ALA A 246 11.22 16.75 -2.43
C ALA A 246 11.32 15.37 -3.10
N ALA A 247 10.24 14.85 -3.70
CA ALA A 247 10.21 13.58 -4.45
C ALA A 247 10.23 13.78 -5.97
N ALA A 248 10.24 15.05 -6.44
CA ALA A 248 10.26 15.40 -7.85
C ALA A 248 11.70 15.56 -8.38
N THR A 249 12.51 14.52 -8.25
CA THR A 249 13.77 14.38 -9.01
C THR A 249 13.68 13.24 -10.01
N SER A 250 12.68 13.32 -10.89
CA SER A 250 12.80 12.95 -12.31
C SER A 250 11.48 13.25 -13.03
N GLY A 251 11.55 14.12 -14.04
CA GLY A 251 10.48 14.27 -15.04
C GLY A 251 9.73 15.60 -15.05
N GLY A 252 10.15 16.50 -15.95
CA GLY A 252 9.25 17.37 -16.71
C GLY A 252 8.71 18.63 -16.01
N LYS A 253 9.23 19.79 -16.42
CA LYS A 253 8.71 21.12 -16.06
C LYS A 253 7.25 21.29 -16.51
N ALA A 254 6.29 21.24 -15.58
CA ALA A 254 4.93 21.74 -15.80
C ALA A 254 4.76 23.11 -15.12
N LYS A 255 4.74 24.16 -15.94
CA LYS A 255 4.49 25.55 -15.51
C LYS A 255 2.98 25.70 -15.26
N ARG A 256 2.55 25.79 -14.00
CA ARG A 256 1.18 26.25 -13.66
C ARG A 256 1.27 27.56 -12.91
N SER A 257 0.96 28.63 -13.64
CA SER A 257 0.58 29.93 -13.09
C SER A 257 -0.95 29.99 -13.00
N ALA A 258 -1.49 30.13 -11.80
CA ALA A 258 -2.65 30.97 -11.49
C ALA A 258 -2.95 30.89 -9.98
N SER A 259 -3.12 32.08 -9.40
CA SER A 259 -3.37 32.41 -7.99
C SER A 259 -4.73 31.87 -7.49
N PRO A 260 -4.98 31.86 -6.16
CA PRO A 260 -6.17 31.29 -5.53
C PRO A 260 -7.34 32.28 -5.59
N GLU A 261 -8.54 31.77 -5.32
CA GLU A 261 -9.83 32.48 -5.22
C GLU A 261 -10.67 32.46 -6.50
N GLU A 262 -11.29 31.32 -6.79
CA GLU A 262 -12.71 31.26 -7.10
C GLU A 262 -13.19 29.82 -6.90
N MET A 263 -14.30 29.67 -6.17
CA MET A 263 -14.94 28.38 -5.92
C MET A 263 -15.53 27.87 -7.24
N ALA A 264 -14.71 27.20 -8.04
CA ALA A 264 -15.11 26.66 -9.33
C ALA A 264 -16.13 25.53 -9.11
N ILE A 265 -17.39 25.89 -9.33
CA ILE A 265 -18.51 24.99 -9.56
C ILE A 265 -18.02 23.83 -10.44
N PRO A 266 -18.27 22.55 -10.05
CA PRO A 266 -17.72 21.42 -10.78
C PRO A 266 -18.18 21.45 -12.24
N LEU A 267 -17.25 21.12 -13.13
CA LEU A 267 -17.37 21.08 -14.61
C LEU A 267 -18.43 20.09 -15.15
N ASN A 268 -19.33 19.62 -14.30
CA ASN A 268 -20.36 18.61 -14.54
C ASN A 268 -21.74 19.05 -14.01
N VAL A 269 -22.02 20.35 -13.96
CA VAL A 269 -23.35 20.81 -13.55
C VAL A 269 -24.40 20.60 -14.67
N ASN A 270 -23.95 20.44 -15.93
CA ASN A 270 -24.82 20.37 -17.12
C ASN A 270 -24.65 19.09 -17.98
N ALA A 271 -24.03 18.01 -17.49
CA ALA A 271 -23.90 16.80 -18.30
C ALA A 271 -25.21 15.98 -18.30
N GLU A 272 -26.01 16.17 -19.33
CA GLU A 272 -27.33 15.54 -19.53
C GLU A 272 -27.27 13.98 -19.61
N HIS A 273 -26.07 13.41 -19.84
CA HIS A 273 -25.84 11.98 -20.03
C HIS A 273 -25.36 11.23 -18.77
N ILE A 274 -25.04 11.93 -17.68
CA ILE A 274 -24.72 11.30 -16.40
C ILE A 274 -25.98 11.31 -15.54
N LYS A 275 -26.86 10.35 -15.77
CA LYS A 275 -27.92 10.03 -14.80
C LYS A 275 -27.24 9.42 -13.58
N ARG A 276 -26.86 10.25 -12.61
CA ARG A 276 -26.58 9.77 -11.25
C ARG A 276 -27.80 8.97 -10.85
N ARG A 277 -27.65 7.66 -10.69
CA ARG A 277 -28.65 6.81 -10.07
C ARG A 277 -28.62 7.13 -8.57
N ILE A 278 -29.03 8.36 -8.24
CA ILE A 278 -29.46 8.73 -6.90
C ILE A 278 -30.59 7.76 -6.63
N GLU A 279 -30.34 6.88 -5.69
CA GLU A 279 -31.30 5.99 -5.07
C GLU A 279 -32.62 6.75 -4.95
N LYS A 280 -33.67 6.25 -5.62
CA LYS A 280 -34.98 6.89 -5.56
C LYS A 280 -35.27 7.10 -4.07
N PRO A 281 -35.61 8.33 -3.62
CA PRO A 281 -35.87 8.57 -2.20
C PRO A 281 -36.88 7.52 -1.75
N SER A 282 -36.51 6.77 -0.72
CA SER A 282 -37.37 5.72 -0.18
C SER A 282 -38.71 6.37 0.19
N PHE A 283 -39.81 5.61 0.20
CA PHE A 283 -41.13 6.15 0.55
C PHE A 283 -41.13 6.90 1.90
N VAL A 284 -40.17 6.57 2.79
CA VAL A 284 -39.99 7.16 4.11
C VAL A 284 -39.50 8.62 4.04
N ASP A 285 -38.71 9.01 3.04
CA ASP A 285 -38.22 10.39 2.88
C ASP A 285 -39.29 11.34 2.32
N ARG A 286 -40.37 10.80 1.76
CA ARG A 286 -41.50 11.60 1.23
C ARG A 286 -42.52 11.99 2.30
N VAL A 287 -42.50 11.33 3.45
CA VAL A 287 -43.46 11.56 4.52
C VAL A 287 -42.77 12.37 5.60
N ASP A 288 -43.23 13.60 5.83
CA ASP A 288 -42.77 14.41 6.95
C ASP A 288 -43.05 13.67 8.27
N LEU A 289 -41.98 13.28 8.98
CA LEU A 289 -42.08 12.54 10.23
C LEU A 289 -42.85 13.32 11.30
N ASN A 290 -42.87 14.66 11.25
CA ASN A 290 -43.72 15.46 12.16
C ASN A 290 -45.20 15.26 11.85
N VAL A 291 -45.59 15.27 10.57
CA VAL A 291 -47.00 15.08 10.18
C VAL A 291 -47.46 13.66 10.53
N LEU A 292 -46.61 12.66 10.30
CA LEU A 292 -46.92 11.27 10.65
C LEU A 292 -47.05 11.07 12.17
N TRP A 293 -46.19 11.73 12.96
CA TRP A 293 -46.24 11.69 14.42
C TRP A 293 -47.53 12.33 14.95
N TRP A 294 -47.86 13.55 14.51
CA TRP A 294 -49.08 14.24 14.93
C TRP A 294 -50.35 13.54 14.46
N ALA A 295 -50.36 12.96 13.26
CA ALA A 295 -51.49 12.17 12.77
C ALA A 295 -51.73 10.91 13.63
N SER A 296 -50.66 10.26 14.08
CA SER A 296 -50.75 9.10 14.97
C SER A 296 -51.30 9.48 16.35
N VAL A 297 -50.84 10.60 16.93
CA VAL A 297 -51.38 11.15 18.18
C VAL A 297 -52.86 11.49 18.04
N GLY A 298 -53.27 12.11 16.93
CA GLY A 298 -54.66 12.44 16.65
C GLY A 298 -55.58 11.21 16.58
N MET A 299 -55.13 10.14 15.94
CA MET A 299 -55.87 8.87 15.86
C MET A 299 -56.10 8.22 17.23
N VAL A 300 -55.09 8.26 18.12
CA VAL A 300 -55.22 7.69 19.47
C VAL A 300 -56.21 8.49 20.32
N ILE A 301 -56.16 9.82 20.25
CA ILE A 301 -57.10 10.68 20.98
C ILE A 301 -58.51 10.49 20.45
N PHE A 302 -58.70 10.51 19.13
CA PHE A 302 -60.02 10.33 18.52
C PHE A 302 -60.60 8.94 18.78
N GLY A 303 -59.78 7.88 18.70
CA GLY A 303 -60.21 6.53 19.07
C GLY A 303 -60.57 6.42 20.55
N GLY A 304 -59.81 7.09 21.42
CA GLY A 304 -60.08 7.13 22.86
C GLY A 304 -61.36 7.88 23.22
N THR A 305 -61.65 9.01 22.57
CA THR A 305 -62.91 9.74 22.78
C THR A 305 -64.11 9.02 22.19
N ALA A 306 -63.95 8.38 21.03
CA ALA A 306 -65.00 7.55 20.43
C ALA A 306 -65.32 6.29 21.26
N TYR A 307 -64.37 5.77 22.04
CA TYR A 307 -64.60 4.64 22.96
C TYR A 307 -65.37 5.03 24.22
N LEU A 308 -65.32 6.31 24.61
CA LEU A 308 -65.97 6.82 25.83
C LEU A 308 -67.35 7.46 25.58
N LEU A 309 -67.77 7.55 24.32
CA LEU A 309 -69.12 7.93 23.88
C LEU A 309 -69.94 6.68 23.55
#